data_AF-A0A7W5DNB7-F1
#
_entry.id   AF-A0A7W5DNB7-F1
#
_cell.length_a   1.000
_cell.length_b   1.000
_cell.length_c   1.000
_cell.angle_alpha   90.00
_cell.angle_beta   90.00
_cell.angle_gamma   90.00
#
_symmetry.space_group_name_H-M   'P 1'
#
loop_
_entity.id
_entity.type
_entity.pdbx_description
1 polymer ?
#
loop_
_entity_poly.entity_id
_entity_poly.type
_entity_poly.pdbx_seq_one_letter_code
_entity_poly.pdbx_strand_id
1 'polypeptide(L)'
;MDINELEKKIKQIATEKNIREQEVINGILANLELVYSPKDHSEQDREIIDGIKQKILSTLLNCDNQKKIINQATKYDELFDLDRVEMSLMQDAWNELEADRDVFSLAFEIGLTDEGIRKYR
;
A
#
# COMPACT_ATOMS: atom_id res chain seq x y z
N MET A 1 -0.33 16.10 5.92
CA MET A 1 0.22 17.16 5.06
C MET A 1 -0.96 17.90 4.47
N ASP A 2 -1.06 19.20 4.69
CA ASP A 2 -2.10 20.00 4.05
C ASP A 2 -1.66 20.47 2.65
N ILE A 3 -2.58 21.07 1.89
CA ILE A 3 -2.30 21.58 0.53
C ILE A 3 -1.16 22.61 0.55
N ASN A 4 -1.10 23.47 1.57
CA ASN A 4 -0.08 24.52 1.67
C ASN A 4 1.32 23.93 1.93
N GLU A 5 1.42 22.86 2.72
CA GLU A 5 2.66 22.13 2.96
C GLU A 5 3.14 21.39 1.71
N LEU A 6 2.21 20.78 0.95
CA LEU A 6 2.52 20.09 -0.30
C LEU A 6 3.07 21.06 -1.35
N GLU A 7 2.42 22.22 -1.52
CA GLU A 7 2.88 23.27 -2.44
C GLU A 7 4.29 23.77 -2.09
N LYS A 8 4.57 23.99 -0.79
CA LYS A 8 5.91 24.38 -0.33
C LYS A 8 6.96 23.32 -0.67
N LYS A 9 6.61 22.04 -0.50
CA LYS A 9 7.51 20.92 -0.81
C LYS A 9 7.79 20.82 -2.31
N ILE A 10 6.76 20.97 -3.14
CA ILE A 10 6.88 20.98 -4.61
C ILE A 10 7.82 22.11 -5.05
N LYS A 11 7.62 23.33 -4.53
CA LYS A 11 8.48 24.49 -4.80
C LYS A 11 9.94 24.25 -4.40
N GLN A 12 10.15 23.66 -3.22
CA GLN A 12 11.48 23.32 -2.74
C GLN A 12 12.18 22.34 -3.70
N ILE A 13 11.51 21.24 -4.07
CA ILE A 13 12.07 20.22 -4.97
C ILE A 13 12.39 20.84 -6.34
N ALA A 14 11.47 21.63 -6.90
CA ALA A 14 11.65 22.31 -8.18
C ALA A 14 12.90 23.20 -8.16
N THR A 15 13.11 23.95 -7.08
CA THR A 15 14.28 24.82 -6.89
C THR A 15 15.57 24.02 -6.76
N GLU A 16 15.59 23.01 -5.89
CA GLU A 16 16.78 22.19 -5.64
C GLU A 16 17.22 21.37 -6.86
N LYS A 17 16.25 20.92 -7.66
CA LYS A 17 16.48 20.11 -8.87
C LYS A 17 16.58 20.94 -10.15
N ASN A 18 16.36 22.25 -10.08
CA ASN A 18 16.33 23.16 -11.23
C ASN A 18 15.39 22.68 -12.36
N ILE A 19 14.17 22.29 -11.97
CA ILE A 19 13.10 21.84 -12.87
C ILE A 19 11.83 22.64 -12.60
N ARG A 20 10.84 22.54 -13.48
CA ARG A 20 9.56 23.24 -13.28
C ARG A 20 8.73 22.52 -12.21
N GLU A 21 7.96 23.27 -11.42
CA GLU A 21 7.01 22.69 -10.44
C GLU A 21 6.05 21.69 -11.10
N GLN A 22 5.62 21.97 -12.34
CA GLN A 22 4.79 21.04 -13.12
C GLN A 22 5.47 19.69 -13.39
N GLU A 23 6.80 19.64 -13.54
CA GLU A 23 7.54 18.39 -13.73
C GLU A 23 7.59 17.57 -12.44
N VAL A 24 7.67 18.23 -11.28
CA VAL A 24 7.55 17.59 -9.96
C VAL A 24 6.14 17.01 -9.79
N ILE A 25 5.11 17.79 -10.12
CA ILE A 25 3.71 17.35 -10.05
C ILE A 25 3.48 16.15 -10.96
N ASN A 26 3.97 16.19 -12.20
CA ASN A 26 3.86 15.07 -13.14
C ASN A 26 4.57 13.81 -12.61
N GLY A 27 5.73 13.96 -11.96
CA GLY A 27 6.43 12.84 -11.32
C GLY A 27 5.66 12.26 -10.14
N ILE A 28 5.03 13.11 -9.32
CA ILE A 28 4.14 12.69 -8.23
C ILE A 28 2.94 11.93 -8.81
N LEU A 29 2.26 12.49 -9.81
CA LEU A 29 1.11 11.87 -10.46
C LEU A 29 1.47 10.54 -11.10
N ALA A 30 2.58 10.45 -11.84
CA ALA A 30 3.03 9.19 -12.42
C ALA A 30 3.34 8.13 -11.36
N ASN A 31 3.93 8.52 -10.23
CA ASN A 31 4.17 7.61 -9.12
C ASN A 31 2.85 7.18 -8.44
N LEU A 32 1.91 8.10 -8.29
CA LEU A 32 0.57 7.79 -7.77
C LEU A 32 -0.22 6.91 -8.75
N GLU A 33 -0.10 7.11 -10.05
CA GLU A 33 -0.69 6.22 -11.07
C GLU A 33 -0.05 4.83 -11.02
N LEU A 34 1.26 4.72 -10.82
CA LEU A 34 1.90 3.41 -10.62
C LEU A 34 1.42 2.70 -9.35
N VAL A 35 1.11 3.46 -8.29
CA VAL A 35 0.69 2.93 -6.98
C VAL A 35 -0.82 2.65 -6.95
N TYR A 36 -1.64 3.49 -7.60
CA TYR A 36 -3.10 3.52 -7.46
C TYR A 36 -3.87 3.33 -8.77
N SER A 37 -3.20 3.07 -9.91
CA SER A 37 -3.93 2.64 -11.10
C SER A 37 -4.31 1.17 -10.93
N PRO A 38 -5.62 0.84 -10.82
CA PRO A 38 -6.04 -0.55 -10.76
C PRO A 38 -5.59 -1.21 -12.06
N LYS A 39 -4.61 -2.11 -11.97
CA LYS A 39 -4.22 -2.93 -13.11
C LYS A 39 -5.45 -3.75 -13.49
N ASP A 40 -5.75 -3.79 -14.78
CA ASP A 40 -6.80 -4.68 -15.28
C ASP A 40 -6.27 -6.11 -15.25
N HIS A 41 -6.44 -6.74 -14.09
CA HIS A 41 -6.01 -8.10 -13.83
C HIS A 41 -6.93 -9.09 -14.55
N SER A 42 -6.33 -10.17 -15.05
CA SER A 42 -7.08 -11.31 -15.58
C SER A 42 -7.97 -11.91 -14.48
N GLU A 43 -9.02 -12.64 -14.85
CA GLU A 43 -9.91 -13.29 -13.87
C GLU A 43 -9.14 -14.22 -12.91
N GLN A 44 -8.14 -14.93 -13.43
CA GLN A 44 -7.26 -15.78 -12.62
C GLN A 44 -6.41 -14.97 -11.63
N ASP A 45 -5.83 -13.85 -12.07
CA ASP A 45 -5.07 -12.98 -11.17
C ASP A 45 -5.95 -12.36 -10.09
N ARG A 46 -7.21 -12.03 -10.42
CA ARG A 46 -8.17 -11.49 -9.43
C ARG A 46 -8.51 -12.51 -8.34
N GLU A 47 -8.71 -13.77 -8.70
CA GLU A 47 -8.93 -14.85 -7.71
C GLU A 47 -7.72 -14.99 -6.77
N ILE A 48 -6.51 -14.90 -7.32
CA ILE A 48 -5.26 -14.94 -6.52
C ILE A 48 -5.17 -13.72 -5.61
N ILE A 49 -5.42 -12.52 -6.14
CA ILE A 49 -5.43 -11.27 -5.38
C ILE A 49 -6.40 -11.35 -4.19
N ASP A 50 -7.63 -11.82 -4.43
CA ASP A 50 -8.60 -11.97 -3.36
C ASP A 50 -8.17 -13.01 -2.31
N GLY A 51 -7.52 -14.10 -2.75
CA GLY A 51 -6.87 -15.06 -1.85
C GLY A 51 -5.79 -14.41 -0.97
N ILE A 52 -4.92 -13.59 -1.56
CA ILE A 52 -3.87 -12.85 -0.83
C ILE A 52 -4.49 -11.88 0.18
N LYS A 53 -5.54 -11.14 -0.21
CA LYS A 53 -6.24 -10.22 0.71
C LYS A 53 -6.76 -10.95 1.95
N GLN A 54 -7.38 -12.12 1.76
CA GLN A 54 -7.86 -12.93 2.89
C GLN A 54 -6.73 -13.38 3.81
N LYS A 55 -5.57 -13.77 3.25
CA LYS A 55 -4.38 -14.13 4.03
C LYS A 55 -3.85 -12.94 4.84
N ILE A 56 -3.72 -11.76 4.22
CA ILE A 56 -3.29 -10.52 4.89
C ILE A 56 -4.23 -10.19 6.05
N LEU A 57 -5.55 -10.12 5.77
CA LEU A 57 -6.56 -9.77 6.75
C LEU A 57 -6.57 -10.78 7.91
N SER A 58 -6.53 -12.07 7.62
CA SER A 58 -6.49 -13.13 8.64
C SER A 58 -5.25 -13.01 9.53
N THR A 59 -4.06 -12.83 8.94
CA THR A 59 -2.82 -12.65 9.70
C THR A 59 -2.90 -11.42 10.61
N LEU A 60 -3.37 -10.28 10.10
CA LEU A 60 -3.44 -9.04 10.88
C LEU A 60 -4.53 -9.08 11.95
N LEU A 61 -5.71 -9.67 11.68
CA LEU A 61 -6.77 -9.85 12.68
C LEU A 61 -6.29 -10.66 13.90
N ASN A 62 -5.42 -11.63 13.66
CA ASN A 62 -4.84 -12.50 14.68
C ASN A 62 -3.60 -11.89 15.38
N CYS A 63 -3.11 -10.74 14.95
CA CYS A 63 -2.02 -10.05 15.63
C CYS A 63 -2.53 -9.26 16.84
N ASP A 64 -1.66 -9.11 17.85
CA ASP A 64 -1.93 -8.24 18.99
C ASP A 64 -2.19 -6.80 18.53
N ASN A 65 -3.29 -6.22 19.01
CA ASN A 65 -3.79 -4.90 18.58
C ASN A 65 -3.98 -4.76 17.06
N GLN A 66 -4.12 -5.88 16.34
CA GLN A 66 -4.31 -5.94 14.89
C GLN A 66 -3.18 -5.25 14.09
N LYS A 67 -1.96 -5.28 14.66
CA LYS A 67 -0.78 -4.57 14.14
C LYS A 67 0.45 -5.45 14.17
N LYS A 68 1.38 -5.18 13.25
CA LYS A 68 2.66 -5.89 13.14
C LYS A 68 3.80 -4.91 12.89
N ILE A 69 4.83 -4.99 13.72
CA ILE A 69 6.10 -4.29 13.48
C ILE A 69 6.86 -4.99 12.35
N ILE A 70 7.32 -4.20 11.39
CA ILE A 70 8.05 -4.63 10.20
C ILE A 70 9.38 -3.88 10.06
N ASN A 71 10.34 -4.47 9.36
CA ASN A 71 11.61 -3.86 9.02
C ASN A 71 12.11 -4.36 7.65
N GLN A 72 13.30 -3.94 7.23
CA GLN A 72 13.88 -4.30 5.93
C GLN A 72 14.15 -5.81 5.76
N ALA A 73 14.22 -6.57 6.86
CA ALA A 73 14.40 -8.02 6.85
C ALA A 73 13.07 -8.79 6.99
N THR A 74 11.93 -8.08 7.07
CA THR A 74 10.62 -8.73 7.10
C THR A 74 10.37 -9.45 5.78
N LYS A 75 10.12 -10.75 5.90
CA LYS A 75 9.76 -11.63 4.80
C LYS A 75 8.25 -11.75 4.73
N TYR A 76 7.65 -11.03 3.78
CA TYR A 76 6.20 -10.95 3.64
C TYR A 76 5.57 -12.25 3.16
N ASP A 77 6.31 -13.03 2.37
CA ASP A 77 5.97 -14.40 2.00
C ASP A 77 5.80 -15.29 3.22
N GLU A 78 6.74 -15.24 4.16
CA GLU A 78 6.64 -16.00 5.42
C GLU A 78 5.57 -15.42 6.36
N LEU A 79 5.41 -14.10 6.41
CA LEU A 79 4.45 -13.44 7.29
C LEU A 79 2.99 -13.73 6.91
N PHE A 80 2.70 -13.75 5.61
CA PHE A 80 1.34 -13.92 5.08
C PHE A 80 1.10 -15.30 4.46
N ASP A 81 2.05 -16.22 4.56
CA ASP A 81 1.98 -17.56 3.97
C ASP A 81 1.69 -17.50 2.46
N LEU A 82 2.50 -16.73 1.74
CA LEU A 82 2.36 -16.52 0.29
C LEU A 82 3.33 -17.41 -0.47
N ASP A 83 2.83 -18.05 -1.51
CA ASP A 83 3.68 -18.71 -2.49
C ASP A 83 4.35 -17.70 -3.45
N ARG A 84 5.17 -18.22 -4.37
CA ARG A 84 5.93 -17.37 -5.31
C ARG A 84 5.03 -16.58 -6.27
N VAL A 85 3.90 -17.15 -6.69
CA VAL A 85 2.95 -16.49 -7.60
C VAL A 85 2.20 -15.42 -6.82
N GLU A 86 1.70 -15.76 -5.65
CA GLU A 86 1.00 -14.83 -4.76
C GLU A 86 1.89 -13.65 -4.38
N MET A 87 3.16 -13.89 -4.07
CA MET A 87 4.10 -12.82 -3.74
C MET A 87 4.30 -11.82 -4.88
N SER A 88 4.11 -12.24 -6.14
CA SER A 88 4.20 -11.32 -7.29
C SER A 88 3.00 -10.37 -7.41
N LEU A 89 1.86 -10.71 -6.80
CA LEU A 89 0.61 -9.93 -6.79
C LEU A 89 0.31 -9.31 -5.42
N MET A 90 1.18 -9.53 -4.43
CA MET A 90 0.97 -9.08 -3.05
C MET A 90 0.80 -7.56 -2.92
N GLN A 91 1.59 -6.79 -3.68
CA GLN A 91 1.48 -5.33 -3.65
C GLN A 91 0.15 -4.85 -4.21
N ASP A 92 -0.37 -5.51 -5.24
CA ASP A 92 -1.66 -5.17 -5.86
C ASP A 92 -2.80 -5.45 -4.86
N ALA A 93 -2.77 -6.62 -4.19
CA ALA A 93 -3.70 -6.94 -3.10
C ALA A 93 -3.62 -5.95 -1.91
N TRP A 94 -2.41 -5.55 -1.51
CA TRP A 94 -2.20 -4.56 -0.45
C TRP A 94 -2.78 -3.19 -0.82
N ASN A 95 -2.53 -2.73 -2.04
CA ASN A 95 -3.01 -1.43 -2.53
C ASN A 95 -4.54 -1.40 -2.60
N GLU A 96 -5.18 -2.49 -3.00
CA GLU A 96 -6.65 -2.58 -3.00
C GLU A 96 -7.22 -2.50 -1.57
N LEU A 97 -6.63 -3.21 -0.60
CA LEU A 97 -7.04 -3.10 0.80
C LEU A 97 -6.80 -1.70 1.37
N GLU A 98 -5.70 -1.04 0.99
CA GLU A 98 -5.41 0.33 1.44
C GLU A 98 -6.39 1.34 0.82
N ALA A 99 -6.75 1.17 -0.45
CA ALA A 99 -7.75 1.98 -1.15
C ALA A 99 -9.15 1.84 -0.51
N ASP A 100 -9.50 0.63 -0.08
CA ASP A 100 -10.72 0.31 0.67
C ASP A 100 -10.64 0.76 2.15
N ARG A 101 -9.52 1.34 2.58
CA ARG A 101 -9.22 1.78 3.95
C ARG A 101 -9.23 0.64 4.97
N ASP A 102 -9.00 -0.59 4.54
CA ASP A 102 -9.01 -1.75 5.43
C ASP A 102 -7.67 -1.90 6.18
N VAL A 103 -6.57 -1.55 5.53
CA VAL A 103 -5.20 -1.66 6.07
C VAL A 103 -4.46 -0.32 6.03
N PHE A 104 -3.36 -0.24 6.77
CA PHE A 104 -2.41 0.87 6.71
C PHE A 104 -0.96 0.36 6.77
N SER A 105 -0.03 1.15 6.21
CA SER A 105 1.41 0.99 6.38
C SER A 105 2.04 2.32 6.84
N LEU A 106 2.70 2.32 7.99
CA LEU A 106 3.34 3.49 8.57
C LEU A 106 4.74 3.16 9.12
N ALA A 107 5.76 3.59 8.38
CA ALA A 107 7.19 3.47 8.71
C ALA A 107 7.68 2.04 9.02
N PHE A 108 7.43 1.56 10.22
CA PHE A 108 7.84 0.23 10.73
C PHE A 108 6.65 -0.56 11.26
N GLU A 109 5.43 -0.17 10.95
CA GLU A 109 4.21 -0.84 11.39
C GLU A 109 3.26 -1.00 10.20
N ILE A 110 2.63 -2.16 10.13
CA ILE A 110 1.45 -2.40 9.30
C ILE A 110 0.31 -2.87 10.19
N GLY A 111 -0.92 -2.66 9.77
CA GLY A 111 -2.07 -3.13 10.54
C GLY A 111 -3.40 -2.88 9.86
N LEU A 112 -4.47 -3.27 10.56
CA LEU A 112 -5.83 -2.92 10.17
C LEU A 112 -6.17 -1.52 10.67
N THR A 113 -6.95 -0.78 9.88
CA THR A 113 -7.56 0.45 10.37
C THR A 113 -8.76 0.13 11.26
N ASP A 114 -9.29 1.13 11.97
CA ASP A 114 -10.57 0.99 12.70
C ASP A 114 -11.75 0.62 11.77
N GLU A 115 -11.67 0.96 10.49
CA GLU A 115 -12.67 0.58 9.47
C GLU A 115 -12.52 -0.89 9.09
N GLY A 116 -11.31 -1.35 8.77
CA GLY A 116 -11.02 -2.75 8.48
C GLY A 116 -11.35 -3.69 9.65
N ILE A 117 -11.02 -3.29 10.88
CA ILE A 117 -11.36 -4.07 12.10
C ILE A 117 -12.87 -4.26 12.23
N ARG A 118 -13.67 -3.22 11.93
CA ARG A 118 -15.14 -3.32 12.02
C ARG A 118 -15.75 -4.14 10.88
N LYS A 119 -15.14 -4.11 9.70
CA LYS A 119 -15.63 -4.80 8.50
C LYS A 119 -15.43 -6.31 8.55
N TYR A 120 -14.33 -6.76 9.17
CA TYR A 120 -13.89 -8.17 9.12
C TYR A 120 -13.89 -8.91 10.47
N ARG A 121 -14.57 -8.35 11.48
CA ARG A 121 -14.74 -8.98 12.80
C ARG A 121 -16.20 -9.33 13.05
#